data_AF-A0A497DVK1-F1
#
_entry.id   AF-A0A497DVK1-F1
#
_cell.length_a   1.000
_cell.length_b   1.000
_cell.length_c   1.000
_cell.angle_alpha   90.00
_cell.angle_beta   90.00
_cell.angle_gamma   90.00
#
_symmetry.space_group_name_H-M   'P 1'
#
loop_
_entity.id
_entity.type
_entity.pdbx_description
1 polymer ?
#
loop_
_entity_poly.entity_id
_entity_poly.type
_entity_poly.pdbx_seq_one_letter_code
_entity_poly.pdbx_strand_id
1 'polypeptide(L)'
;PERLRKKVGEEALKLSSRVEAAQKLGAKGIIFFRSPSASSAGRYFRARVDKKLYKPDFLLLSAENKVVEFIFKDLPIDTRTVFSRLNRQLKPQSLATGVKVFVSVNACFNPETPTRNVLAKISGTDKKLKDEYVIIGAHMDHLGVSPMGDIYNGANDNGSGTVVVMELARAMKQSGFKPKRTVVFALWAGEEQGLLGSRYFADHPTPGLPIEKAVVNINLDMVGIGSGKINFGGKYYAPEIWKFLKENLPKEVMDFIVPGRGGPGGSDHTSFLMKGVPAFFGITQDSFLKYHHPRDEWDLIQAELIQKTGNLVWSAITALANTSQNFIQPRRQEIFYMKYQDLINYRFSPVDNVVKNHGDAQDSHVDLQMAVVSPGEGTGDQLFLTTLKNLLVGKEKIRQAKGLKYLDSIRTLSGNVRQGKTSVIAGVKGLAPFQSNTHWAEILSKSGLYFVLLEDSGELITNNQLTKEAENTIKSLNKGGVLIIARNFSNQQAQVLLKASSKPLVLLAEELPSPEVLKLIKEKQAALGLVLGPETDPAAYFEKLEAAKKELGSRHLMLVNDVCYWGDDGQSLLLDVIAKMLKAKYESSDLRNIFSQTFIRVIQAVRGDTGQMMMYRPF
;
A
#
# COMPACT_ATOMS: atom_id res chain seq x y z
N PRO A 1 -10.97 15.73 3.44
CA PRO A 1 -12.28 15.02 3.39
C PRO A 1 -12.50 14.31 2.06
N GLU A 2 -13.10 13.12 2.05
CA GLU A 2 -13.36 12.35 0.82
C GLU A 2 -14.27 13.07 -0.17
N ARG A 3 -15.30 13.78 0.32
CA ARG A 3 -16.16 14.61 -0.52
C ARG A 3 -15.40 15.71 -1.25
N LEU A 4 -14.37 16.30 -0.61
CA LEU A 4 -13.48 17.25 -1.26
C LEU A 4 -12.68 16.53 -2.36
N ARG A 5 -12.14 15.34 -2.06
CA ARG A 5 -11.41 14.53 -3.04
C ARG A 5 -12.24 14.19 -4.27
N LYS A 6 -13.51 13.80 -4.10
CA LYS A 6 -14.45 13.55 -5.20
C LYS A 6 -14.71 14.81 -6.04
N LYS A 7 -14.76 15.98 -5.40
CA LYS A 7 -15.04 17.26 -6.06
C LYS A 7 -13.84 17.83 -6.84
N VAL A 8 -12.62 17.70 -6.31
CA VAL A 8 -11.42 18.32 -6.92
C VAL A 8 -10.48 17.33 -7.60
N GLY A 9 -10.71 16.02 -7.46
CA GLY A 9 -9.81 14.97 -7.93
C GLY A 9 -8.61 14.74 -7.00
N GLU A 10 -7.95 13.58 -7.12
CA GLU A 10 -6.77 13.25 -6.30
C GLU A 10 -5.57 14.12 -6.64
N GLU A 11 -5.39 14.46 -7.92
CA GLU A 11 -4.31 15.33 -8.37
C GLU A 11 -4.34 16.68 -7.67
N ALA A 12 -5.51 17.32 -7.52
CA ALA A 12 -5.63 18.62 -6.86
C ALA A 12 -5.29 18.59 -5.36
N LEU A 13 -5.22 17.40 -4.75
CA LEU A 13 -4.90 17.26 -3.33
C LEU A 13 -3.42 17.07 -3.08
N LYS A 14 -2.64 16.72 -4.11
CA LYS A 14 -1.18 16.64 -4.01
C LYS A 14 -0.65 17.98 -3.55
N LEU A 15 0.38 17.93 -2.72
CA LEU A 15 1.06 19.13 -2.24
C LEU A 15 1.54 20.00 -3.40
N SER A 16 2.16 19.36 -4.41
CA SER A 16 2.61 20.00 -5.64
C SER A 16 1.52 20.83 -6.31
N SER A 17 0.34 20.24 -6.52
CA SER A 17 -0.80 20.92 -7.14
C SER A 17 -1.30 22.12 -6.32
N ARG A 18 -1.23 22.05 -4.99
CA ARG A 18 -1.59 23.19 -4.12
C ARG A 18 -0.58 24.33 -4.22
N VAL A 19 0.71 23.99 -4.27
CA VAL A 19 1.79 24.96 -4.47
C VAL A 19 1.65 25.64 -5.84
N GLU A 20 1.51 24.83 -6.90
CA GLU A 20 1.32 25.34 -8.27
C GLU A 20 0.08 26.23 -8.40
N ALA A 21 -1.04 25.85 -7.77
CA ALA A 21 -2.26 26.65 -7.78
C ALA A 21 -2.06 28.02 -7.09
N ALA A 22 -1.39 28.03 -5.92
CA ALA A 22 -1.12 29.28 -5.22
C ALA A 22 -0.15 30.20 -6.00
N GLN A 23 0.89 29.62 -6.61
CA GLN A 23 1.81 30.34 -7.51
C GLN A 23 1.04 30.96 -8.69
N LYS A 24 0.18 30.17 -9.35
CA LYS A 24 -0.63 30.64 -10.50
C LYS A 24 -1.61 31.75 -10.13
N LEU A 25 -2.15 31.72 -8.91
CA LEU A 25 -3.08 32.73 -8.39
C LEU A 25 -2.36 33.98 -7.83
N GLY A 26 -1.04 34.06 -7.92
CA GLY A 26 -0.25 35.23 -7.51
C GLY A 26 0.02 35.34 -6.01
N ALA A 27 -0.14 34.25 -5.25
CA ALA A 27 0.29 34.23 -3.86
C ALA A 27 1.82 34.40 -3.75
N LYS A 28 2.29 35.02 -2.67
CA LYS A 28 3.73 35.17 -2.38
C LYS A 28 4.31 34.00 -1.59
N GLY A 29 3.47 33.09 -1.11
CA GLY A 29 3.89 31.89 -0.41
C GLY A 29 2.74 31.10 0.19
N ILE A 30 3.06 29.97 0.80
CA ILE A 30 2.14 29.11 1.56
C ILE A 30 2.74 28.84 2.93
N ILE A 31 1.87 28.87 3.95
CA ILE A 31 2.16 28.36 5.29
C ILE A 31 1.40 27.05 5.48
N PHE A 32 2.13 25.97 5.80
CA PHE A 32 1.59 24.66 6.15
C PHE A 32 1.53 24.51 7.66
N PHE A 33 0.42 24.00 8.18
CA PHE A 33 0.26 23.66 9.59
C PHE A 33 -0.69 22.48 9.75
N ARG A 34 -0.66 21.82 10.92
CA ARG A 34 -1.50 20.65 11.21
C ARG A 34 -2.77 21.08 11.94
N SER A 35 -3.81 20.25 11.85
CA SER A 35 -5.00 20.43 12.68
C SER A 35 -4.62 20.29 14.17
N PRO A 36 -5.14 21.15 15.07
CA PRO A 36 -4.95 21.00 16.52
C PRO A 36 -5.41 19.64 17.05
N SER A 37 -6.38 19.01 16.38
CA SER A 37 -6.93 17.70 16.73
C SER A 37 -6.15 16.51 16.17
N ALA A 38 -5.07 16.73 15.42
CA ALA A 38 -4.26 15.64 14.89
C ALA A 38 -3.39 15.05 16.01
N SER A 39 -3.23 13.72 16.05
CA SER A 39 -2.32 13.01 16.97
C SER A 39 -0.84 13.41 16.88
N SER A 40 -0.52 14.35 15.98
CA SER A 40 0.81 14.87 15.67
C SER A 40 0.85 16.41 15.71
N ALA A 41 -0.06 17.05 16.46
CA ALA A 41 -0.24 18.50 16.53
C ALA A 41 1.03 19.31 16.84
N GLY A 42 2.07 18.70 17.40
CA GLY A 42 3.38 19.32 17.66
C GLY A 42 4.47 19.07 16.60
N ARG A 43 4.22 18.34 15.50
CA ARG A 43 5.23 18.03 14.47
C ARG A 43 5.13 18.95 13.26
N TYR A 44 6.25 19.49 12.79
CA TYR A 44 6.32 20.25 11.55
C TYR A 44 5.78 19.43 10.36
N PHE A 45 5.18 20.12 9.39
CA PHE A 45 4.86 19.57 8.09
C PHE A 45 6.10 19.69 7.18
N ARG A 46 6.63 18.57 6.67
CA ARG A 46 7.70 18.61 5.67
C ARG A 46 7.12 18.53 4.26
N ALA A 47 7.43 19.54 3.47
CA ALA A 47 7.21 19.57 2.04
C ALA A 47 8.53 19.19 1.36
N ARG A 48 8.55 18.12 0.55
CA ARG A 48 9.61 17.97 -0.44
C ARG A 48 9.38 19.03 -1.52
N VAL A 49 10.39 19.86 -1.76
CA VAL A 49 10.36 20.87 -2.83
C VAL A 49 11.24 20.33 -3.94
N ASP A 50 10.62 19.99 -5.07
CA ASP A 50 11.35 19.65 -6.28
C ASP A 50 11.59 20.91 -7.14
N LYS A 51 12.38 20.73 -8.20
CA LYS A 51 12.70 21.79 -9.15
C LYS A 51 11.47 22.44 -9.80
N LYS A 52 10.38 21.68 -9.97
CA LYS A 52 9.14 22.16 -10.61
C LYS A 52 8.40 23.12 -9.67
N LEU A 53 8.40 22.83 -8.38
CA LEU A 53 7.73 23.63 -7.35
C LEU A 53 8.53 24.83 -6.88
N TYR A 54 9.87 24.78 -6.95
CA TYR A 54 10.72 25.88 -6.52
C TYR A 54 10.54 27.14 -7.39
N LYS A 55 10.27 28.27 -6.74
CA LYS A 55 10.32 29.63 -7.31
C LYS A 55 11.05 30.54 -6.32
N PRO A 56 12.08 31.29 -6.74
CA PRO A 56 12.86 32.14 -5.83
C PRO A 56 12.02 33.16 -5.04
N ASP A 57 10.91 33.62 -5.60
CA ASP A 57 10.02 34.63 -5.03
C ASP A 57 8.77 34.04 -4.34
N PHE A 58 8.75 32.72 -4.11
CA PHE A 58 7.62 32.03 -3.49
C PHE A 58 8.03 31.26 -2.24
N LEU A 59 7.51 31.67 -1.08
CA LEU A 59 7.85 31.06 0.20
C LEU A 59 7.03 29.79 0.49
N LEU A 60 7.69 28.74 0.97
CA LEU A 60 7.05 27.54 1.50
C LEU A 60 7.48 27.38 2.96
N LEU A 61 6.57 27.64 3.89
CA LEU A 61 6.85 27.65 5.33
C LEU A 61 6.04 26.59 6.06
N SER A 62 6.66 25.92 7.01
CA SER A 62 5.97 25.08 7.98
C SER A 62 5.85 25.84 9.29
N ALA A 63 4.65 25.95 9.84
CA ALA A 63 4.40 26.68 11.07
C ALA A 63 3.92 25.74 12.19
N GLU A 64 4.43 25.99 13.39
CA GLU A 64 3.91 25.38 14.62
C GLU A 64 2.53 25.94 14.95
N ASN A 65 1.73 25.15 15.68
CA ASN A 65 0.41 25.59 16.10
C ASN A 65 0.45 26.89 16.92
N LYS A 66 1.49 27.16 17.71
CA LYS A 66 1.62 28.43 18.45
C LYS A 66 1.67 29.65 17.53
N VAL A 67 2.33 29.53 16.37
CA VAL A 67 2.39 30.60 15.36
C VAL A 67 1.04 30.77 14.69
N VAL A 68 0.36 29.65 14.39
CA VAL A 68 -0.99 29.68 13.82
C VAL A 68 -1.99 30.27 14.80
N GLU A 69 -1.96 29.88 16.06
CA GLU A 69 -2.81 30.41 17.13
C GLU A 69 -2.59 31.90 17.31
N PHE A 70 -1.34 32.37 17.23
CA PHE A 70 -1.04 33.81 17.19
C PHE A 70 -1.71 34.51 16.00
N ILE A 71 -1.65 33.93 14.79
CA ILE A 71 -2.31 34.47 13.59
C ILE A 71 -3.84 34.57 13.79
N PHE A 72 -4.43 33.62 14.51
CA PHE A 72 -5.87 33.54 14.75
C PHE A 72 -6.35 34.24 16.03
N LYS A 73 -5.45 34.78 16.86
CA LYS A 73 -5.75 35.27 18.21
C LYS A 73 -6.85 36.34 18.24
N ASP A 74 -6.76 37.33 17.37
CA ASP A 74 -7.67 38.48 17.35
C ASP A 74 -8.75 38.35 16.26
N LEU A 75 -8.82 37.20 15.59
CA LEU A 75 -9.82 36.93 14.58
C LEU A 75 -11.13 36.45 15.20
N PRO A 76 -12.29 36.80 14.62
CA PRO A 76 -13.61 36.37 15.12
C PRO A 76 -13.88 34.87 14.91
N ILE A 77 -12.93 34.13 14.34
CA ILE A 77 -13.02 32.71 14.03
C ILE A 77 -11.72 32.03 14.46
N ASP A 78 -11.82 30.86 15.09
CA ASP A 78 -10.66 30.05 15.45
C ASP A 78 -10.35 28.97 14.40
N THR A 79 -9.18 28.35 14.53
CA THR A 79 -8.74 27.27 13.62
C THR A 79 -9.72 26.08 13.62
N ARG A 80 -10.29 25.73 14.78
CA ARG A 80 -11.29 24.65 14.90
C ARG A 80 -12.52 24.91 14.04
N THR A 81 -13.04 26.13 14.07
CA THR A 81 -14.20 26.54 13.28
C THR A 81 -13.86 26.57 11.78
N VAL A 82 -12.67 27.05 11.41
CA VAL A 82 -12.19 26.99 10.01
C VAL A 82 -12.17 25.55 9.48
N PHE A 83 -11.56 24.61 10.21
CA PHE A 83 -11.53 23.20 9.81
C PHE A 83 -12.92 22.58 9.72
N SER A 84 -13.80 22.87 10.69
CA SER A 84 -15.19 22.43 10.68
C SER A 84 -15.93 22.91 9.42
N ARG A 85 -15.81 24.21 9.07
CA ARG A 85 -16.43 24.78 7.87
C ARG A 85 -15.83 24.23 6.59
N LEU A 86 -14.50 24.10 6.48
CA LEU A 86 -13.82 23.44 5.34
C LEU A 86 -14.39 22.04 5.10
N ASN A 87 -14.53 21.25 6.16
CA ASN A 87 -15.02 19.88 6.09
C ASN A 87 -16.50 19.81 5.69
N ARG A 88 -17.33 20.72 6.20
CA ARG A 88 -18.77 20.77 5.91
C ARG A 88 -19.09 21.33 4.53
N GLN A 89 -18.43 22.44 4.15
CA GLN A 89 -18.76 23.23 2.96
C GLN A 89 -17.93 22.87 1.72
N LEU A 90 -16.74 22.27 1.90
CA LEU A 90 -15.84 21.91 0.79
C LEU A 90 -15.50 23.12 -0.10
N LYS A 91 -15.30 24.27 0.55
CA LYS A 91 -14.93 25.56 -0.04
C LYS A 91 -13.84 26.22 0.81
N PRO A 92 -12.87 26.92 0.20
CA PRO A 92 -11.87 27.69 0.95
C PRO A 92 -12.51 28.62 1.98
N GLN A 93 -11.90 28.75 3.16
CA GLN A 93 -12.31 29.69 4.21
C GLN A 93 -11.36 30.88 4.16
N SER A 94 -11.52 31.72 3.14
CA SER A 94 -10.69 32.89 2.94
C SER A 94 -11.07 33.98 3.93
N LEU A 95 -10.08 34.52 4.64
CA LEU A 95 -10.25 35.64 5.56
C LEU A 95 -8.96 36.46 5.61
N ALA A 96 -9.09 37.78 5.79
CA ALA A 96 -7.94 38.64 6.04
C ALA A 96 -7.51 38.44 7.50
N THR A 97 -6.26 38.02 7.72
CA THR A 97 -5.75 37.79 9.08
C THR A 97 -5.42 39.08 9.81
N GLY A 98 -5.18 40.18 9.09
CA GLY A 98 -4.66 41.45 9.66
C GLY A 98 -3.20 41.38 10.13
N VAL A 99 -2.68 40.18 10.37
CA VAL A 99 -1.30 39.93 10.78
C VAL A 99 -0.34 40.13 9.61
N LYS A 100 0.64 41.02 9.80
CA LYS A 100 1.78 41.19 8.89
C LYS A 100 2.97 40.44 9.46
N VAL A 101 3.62 39.64 8.63
CA VAL A 101 4.84 38.90 8.99
C VAL A 101 5.94 39.32 8.02
N PHE A 102 7.11 39.66 8.55
CA PHE A 102 8.32 39.78 7.76
C PHE A 102 9.07 38.46 7.84
N VAL A 103 9.33 37.86 6.68
CA VAL A 103 10.07 36.61 6.57
C VAL A 103 11.24 36.84 5.64
N SER A 104 12.45 36.55 6.13
CA SER A 104 13.66 36.49 5.31
C SER A 104 14.11 35.04 5.29
N VAL A 105 14.23 34.45 4.10
CA VAL A 105 14.74 33.10 3.90
C VAL A 105 15.87 33.18 2.90
N ASN A 106 17.06 32.75 3.31
CA ASN A 106 18.18 32.54 2.40
C ASN A 106 18.29 31.05 2.07
N ALA A 107 17.41 30.56 1.20
CA ALA A 107 17.40 29.18 0.73
C ALA A 107 17.45 29.16 -0.80
N CYS A 108 18.41 28.44 -1.35
CA CYS A 108 18.54 28.24 -2.79
C CYS A 108 18.37 26.75 -3.10
N PHE A 109 17.46 26.41 -3.99
CA PHE A 109 17.38 25.06 -4.53
C PHE A 109 18.49 24.89 -5.57
N ASN A 110 19.51 24.11 -5.21
CA ASN A 110 20.59 23.75 -6.13
C ASN A 110 20.57 22.23 -6.39
N PRO A 111 19.99 21.78 -7.52
CA PRO A 111 19.93 20.37 -7.87
C PRO A 111 21.30 19.77 -8.21
N GLU A 112 22.30 20.62 -8.48
CA GLU A 112 23.66 20.20 -8.84
C GLU A 112 24.57 20.02 -7.61
N THR A 113 24.02 20.14 -6.39
CA THR A 113 24.81 19.98 -5.16
C THR A 113 25.34 18.56 -5.07
N PRO A 114 26.66 18.33 -5.13
CA PRO A 114 27.19 16.99 -5.14
C PRO A 114 27.03 16.34 -3.77
N THR A 115 26.68 15.06 -3.77
CA THR A 115 26.73 14.19 -2.60
C THR A 115 27.25 12.82 -3.03
N ARG A 116 27.58 11.95 -2.07
CA ARG A 116 28.19 10.65 -2.38
C ARG A 116 27.75 9.58 -1.40
N ASN A 117 27.38 8.40 -1.89
CA ASN A 117 27.37 7.22 -1.05
C ASN A 117 28.82 6.80 -0.76
N VAL A 118 29.08 6.24 0.42
CA VAL A 118 30.37 5.63 0.75
C VAL A 118 30.18 4.14 0.89
N LEU A 119 30.88 3.36 0.05
CA LEU A 119 30.80 1.92 0.04
C LEU A 119 32.16 1.31 0.39
N ALA A 120 32.16 0.29 1.23
CA ALA A 120 33.29 -0.59 1.47
C ALA A 120 32.86 -2.05 1.30
N LYS A 121 33.79 -2.95 0.95
CA LYS A 121 33.47 -4.37 0.86
C LYS A 121 34.58 -5.28 1.38
N ILE A 122 34.17 -6.43 1.92
CA ILE A 122 35.02 -7.60 2.14
C ILE A 122 34.64 -8.61 1.06
N SER A 123 35.56 -8.90 0.14
CA SER A 123 35.32 -9.81 -0.98
C SER A 123 35.11 -11.25 -0.51
N GLY A 124 34.14 -11.92 -1.11
CA GLY A 124 33.89 -13.33 -0.87
C GLY A 124 35.02 -14.23 -1.41
N THR A 125 35.25 -15.37 -0.76
CA THR A 125 36.32 -16.31 -1.12
C THR A 125 35.83 -17.51 -1.92
N ASP A 126 34.52 -17.77 -1.94
CA ASP A 126 33.95 -18.95 -2.60
C ASP A 126 33.81 -18.74 -4.11
N LYS A 127 34.20 -19.72 -4.92
CA LYS A 127 34.20 -19.58 -6.39
C LYS A 127 32.82 -19.34 -6.99
N LYS A 128 31.75 -19.83 -6.36
CA LYS A 128 30.36 -19.71 -6.83
C LYS A 128 29.63 -18.56 -6.18
N LEU A 129 29.90 -18.30 -4.90
CA LEU A 129 29.14 -17.34 -4.09
C LEU A 129 29.77 -15.95 -3.99
N LYS A 130 31.07 -15.78 -4.33
CA LYS A 130 31.78 -14.49 -4.16
C LYS A 130 31.12 -13.31 -4.88
N ASP A 131 30.39 -13.57 -5.97
CA ASP A 131 29.73 -12.54 -6.78
C ASP A 131 28.33 -12.19 -6.24
N GLU A 132 27.79 -12.99 -5.31
CA GLU A 132 26.62 -12.65 -4.50
C GLU A 132 27.05 -11.80 -3.30
N TYR A 133 26.17 -10.90 -2.85
CA TYR A 133 26.53 -10.03 -1.74
C TYR A 133 25.39 -9.71 -0.77
N VAL A 134 25.77 -9.53 0.50
CA VAL A 134 24.90 -9.04 1.59
C VAL A 134 25.26 -7.58 1.85
N ILE A 135 24.25 -6.72 1.96
CA ILE A 135 24.41 -5.28 2.16
C ILE A 135 24.01 -4.92 3.58
N ILE A 136 24.83 -4.10 4.24
CA ILE A 136 24.51 -3.46 5.51
C ILE A 136 24.59 -1.96 5.30
N GLY A 137 23.48 -1.29 5.56
CA GLY A 137 23.29 0.12 5.23
C GLY A 137 22.88 0.96 6.43
N ALA A 138 23.27 2.23 6.41
CA ALA A 138 22.69 3.31 7.19
C ALA A 138 22.90 4.60 6.40
N HIS A 139 22.06 5.62 6.58
CA HIS A 139 22.36 6.92 5.98
C HIS A 139 23.27 7.75 6.88
N MET A 140 24.11 8.57 6.25
CA MET A 140 25.08 9.44 6.92
C MET A 140 24.69 10.91 6.89
N ASP A 141 23.70 11.29 6.08
CA ASP A 141 23.20 12.66 6.05
C ASP A 141 22.20 12.94 7.17
N HIS A 142 22.08 14.23 7.50
CA HIS A 142 20.98 14.76 8.29
C HIS A 142 20.54 16.13 7.73
N LEU A 143 19.74 16.88 8.48
CA LEU A 143 19.06 18.09 8.01
C LEU A 143 19.95 19.32 7.82
N GLY A 144 21.21 19.26 8.27
CA GLY A 144 22.14 20.38 8.18
C GLY A 144 21.86 21.46 9.22
N VAL A 145 21.82 22.72 8.79
CA VAL A 145 21.70 23.88 9.67
C VAL A 145 20.35 24.58 9.45
N SER A 146 19.64 24.87 10.54
CA SER A 146 18.38 25.62 10.53
C SER A 146 18.61 27.06 10.03
N PRO A 147 17.58 27.74 9.51
CA PRO A 147 17.70 29.18 9.19
C PRO A 147 18.07 30.06 10.40
N MET A 148 17.89 29.55 11.62
CA MET A 148 18.23 30.24 12.87
C MET A 148 19.65 29.91 13.36
N GLY A 149 20.39 29.07 12.63
CA GLY A 149 21.76 28.68 12.96
C GLY A 149 21.89 27.43 13.82
N ASP A 150 20.78 26.78 14.19
CA ASP A 150 20.83 25.53 14.94
C ASP A 150 21.36 24.40 14.06
N ILE A 151 22.28 23.60 14.59
CA ILE A 151 22.83 22.45 13.87
C ILE A 151 22.00 21.22 14.23
N TYR A 152 21.48 20.53 13.21
CA TYR A 152 20.89 19.20 13.38
C TYR A 152 22.01 18.18 13.27
N ASN A 153 22.57 17.79 14.42
CA ASN A 153 23.72 16.87 14.49
C ASN A 153 23.35 15.40 14.16
N GLY A 154 22.11 14.97 14.45
CA GLY A 154 21.61 13.67 14.00
C GLY A 154 22.32 12.49 14.64
N ALA A 155 22.62 12.58 15.94
CA ALA A 155 23.38 11.54 16.63
C ALA A 155 22.66 10.19 16.59
N ASN A 156 21.34 10.16 16.78
CA ASN A 156 20.54 8.96 16.62
C ASN A 156 20.06 8.79 15.18
N ASP A 157 19.58 9.85 14.53
CA ASP A 157 19.13 9.88 13.13
C ASP A 157 20.14 10.64 12.22
N ASN A 158 21.12 9.97 11.61
CA ASN A 158 21.40 8.54 11.73
C ASN A 158 22.88 8.22 11.97
N GLY A 159 23.54 9.06 12.77
CA GLY A 159 24.87 8.81 13.29
C GLY A 159 24.98 7.43 13.95
N SER A 160 23.96 7.03 14.73
CA SER A 160 23.91 5.75 15.43
C SER A 160 24.00 4.53 14.51
N GLY A 161 23.26 4.51 13.41
CA GLY A 161 23.34 3.44 12.40
C GLY A 161 24.68 3.49 11.65
N THR A 162 25.11 4.69 11.27
CA THR A 162 26.37 4.92 10.57
C THR A 162 27.58 4.38 11.34
N VAL A 163 27.70 4.69 12.64
CA VAL A 163 28.83 4.19 13.45
C VAL A 163 28.81 2.68 13.62
N VAL A 164 27.63 2.04 13.69
CA VAL A 164 27.52 0.57 13.70
C VAL A 164 28.08 -0.02 12.41
N VAL A 165 27.68 0.52 11.25
CA VAL A 165 28.17 0.04 9.94
C VAL A 165 29.70 0.19 9.82
N MET A 166 30.23 1.34 10.23
CA MET A 166 31.68 1.61 10.23
C MET A 166 32.45 0.67 11.16
N GLU A 167 31.95 0.48 12.37
CA GLU A 167 32.59 -0.36 13.38
C GLU A 167 32.58 -1.85 12.98
N LEU A 168 31.49 -2.33 12.39
CA LEU A 168 31.43 -3.68 11.84
C LEU A 168 32.44 -3.89 10.72
N ALA A 169 32.59 -2.93 9.80
CA ALA A 169 33.59 -3.00 8.74
C ALA A 169 35.01 -3.12 9.31
N ARG A 170 35.34 -2.29 10.32
CA ARG A 170 36.63 -2.31 11.03
C ARG A 170 36.86 -3.64 11.74
N ALA A 171 35.92 -4.05 12.58
CA ALA A 171 36.04 -5.24 13.41
C ALA A 171 36.10 -6.53 12.56
N MET A 172 35.28 -6.67 11.52
CA MET A 172 35.31 -7.84 10.63
C MET A 172 36.61 -7.93 9.85
N LYS A 173 37.13 -6.80 9.39
CA LYS A 173 38.43 -6.78 8.71
C LYS A 173 39.56 -7.20 9.65
N GLN A 174 39.56 -6.69 10.89
CA GLN A 174 40.58 -7.01 11.89
C GLN A 174 40.49 -8.45 12.40
N SER A 175 39.30 -9.04 12.47
CA SER A 175 39.11 -10.44 12.86
C SER A 175 39.60 -11.44 11.80
N GLY A 176 40.07 -10.97 10.64
CA GLY A 176 40.45 -11.83 9.51
C GLY A 176 39.25 -12.51 8.84
N PHE A 177 38.06 -11.91 8.91
CA PHE A 177 36.84 -12.47 8.35
C PHE A 177 36.99 -12.74 6.85
N LYS A 178 36.74 -13.99 6.44
CA LYS A 178 36.82 -14.49 5.05
C LYS A 178 35.45 -15.10 4.67
N PRO A 179 34.46 -14.28 4.32
CA PRO A 179 33.14 -14.78 3.99
C PRO A 179 33.13 -15.51 2.64
N LYS A 180 32.17 -16.43 2.43
CA LYS A 180 31.97 -17.05 1.11
C LYS A 180 31.40 -16.05 0.09
N ARG A 181 30.38 -15.27 0.50
CA ARG A 181 29.80 -14.15 -0.26
C ARG A 181 30.52 -12.85 0.02
N THR A 182 30.42 -11.90 -0.89
CA THR A 182 30.90 -10.54 -0.63
C THR A 182 30.00 -9.86 0.40
N VAL A 183 30.60 -9.10 1.32
CA VAL A 183 29.86 -8.26 2.30
C VAL A 183 30.11 -6.80 1.96
N VAL A 184 29.03 -6.03 1.79
CA VAL A 184 29.06 -4.62 1.43
C VAL A 184 28.56 -3.78 2.59
N PHE A 185 29.37 -2.84 3.04
CA PHE A 185 29.04 -1.82 4.02
C PHE A 185 28.74 -0.52 3.28
N ALA A 186 27.59 0.07 3.53
CA ALA A 186 27.11 1.22 2.79
C ALA A 186 26.66 2.34 3.72
N LEU A 187 27.17 3.55 3.47
CA LEU A 187 26.68 4.78 4.04
C LEU A 187 25.97 5.58 2.94
N TRP A 188 24.65 5.70 3.07
CA TRP A 188 23.79 6.36 2.08
C TRP A 188 23.74 7.87 2.30
N ALA A 189 23.64 8.64 1.22
CA ALA A 189 23.46 10.07 1.29
C ALA A 189 22.06 10.51 0.83
N GLY A 190 21.58 11.64 1.34
CA GLY A 190 20.32 12.25 0.94
C GLY A 190 19.09 11.41 1.26
N GLU A 191 19.12 10.61 2.34
CA GLU A 191 17.95 9.89 2.84
C GLU A 191 16.85 10.90 3.20
N GLU A 192 17.22 11.94 3.94
CA GLU A 192 16.29 12.94 4.51
C GLU A 192 15.58 13.75 3.44
N GLN A 193 16.20 13.82 2.25
CA GLN A 193 15.66 14.46 1.05
C GLN A 193 14.84 13.51 0.18
N GLY A 194 14.88 12.21 0.47
CA GLY A 194 14.01 11.20 -0.10
C GLY A 194 14.70 9.99 -0.67
N LEU A 195 15.56 9.34 0.14
CA LEU A 195 16.28 8.12 -0.21
C LEU A 195 17.20 8.27 -1.42
N LEU A 196 17.71 9.47 -1.69
CA LEU A 196 18.37 9.80 -2.96
C LEU A 196 19.56 8.87 -3.24
N GLY A 197 20.40 8.65 -2.26
CA GLY A 197 21.61 7.83 -2.36
C GLY A 197 21.33 6.35 -2.53
N SER A 198 20.53 5.74 -1.66
CA SER A 198 20.19 4.31 -1.79
C SER A 198 19.38 4.02 -3.06
N ARG A 199 18.49 4.93 -3.46
CA ARG A 199 17.76 4.83 -4.72
C ARG A 199 18.69 4.90 -5.92
N TYR A 200 19.63 5.85 -5.92
CA TYR A 200 20.63 5.94 -6.96
C TYR A 200 21.45 4.65 -7.08
N PHE A 201 21.89 4.06 -5.96
CA PHE A 201 22.59 2.77 -5.99
C PHE A 201 21.71 1.64 -6.54
N ALA A 202 20.45 1.55 -6.11
CA ALA A 202 19.54 0.51 -6.56
C ALA A 202 19.18 0.63 -8.06
N ASP A 203 19.09 1.85 -8.58
CA ASP A 203 18.84 2.16 -10.00
C ASP A 203 20.11 2.07 -10.86
N HIS A 204 21.27 2.39 -10.28
CA HIS A 204 22.58 2.47 -10.95
C HIS A 204 23.65 1.76 -10.09
N PRO A 205 23.60 0.41 -10.00
CA PRO A 205 24.49 -0.34 -9.14
C PRO A 205 25.96 -0.13 -9.52
N THR A 206 26.82 -0.08 -8.50
CA THR A 206 28.28 0.03 -8.69
C THR A 206 28.81 -1.15 -9.49
N PRO A 207 29.76 -0.94 -10.45
CA PRO A 207 30.38 -2.04 -11.18
C PRO A 207 30.91 -3.15 -10.26
N GLY A 208 30.56 -4.40 -10.58
CA GLY A 208 30.89 -5.58 -9.75
C GLY A 208 29.95 -5.83 -8.56
N LEU A 209 28.92 -5.00 -8.37
CA LEU A 209 27.82 -5.21 -7.41
C LEU A 209 26.46 -5.05 -8.11
N PRO A 210 26.16 -5.82 -9.17
CA PRO A 210 24.87 -5.73 -9.88
C PRO A 210 23.71 -6.02 -8.92
N ILE A 211 22.60 -5.31 -9.03
CA ILE A 211 21.49 -5.41 -8.06
C ILE A 211 20.90 -6.83 -8.02
N GLU A 212 20.97 -7.57 -9.12
CA GLU A 212 20.51 -8.96 -9.29
C GLU A 212 21.26 -9.95 -8.39
N LYS A 213 22.48 -9.59 -7.96
CA LYS A 213 23.33 -10.39 -7.08
C LYS A 213 23.24 -10.01 -5.60
N ALA A 214 22.46 -8.98 -5.27
CA ALA A 214 22.15 -8.64 -3.88
C ALA A 214 21.25 -9.73 -3.26
N VAL A 215 21.75 -10.38 -2.21
CA VAL A 215 21.03 -11.42 -1.44
C VAL A 215 20.01 -10.79 -0.51
N VAL A 216 20.44 -9.77 0.24
CA VAL A 216 19.62 -9.05 1.20
C VAL A 216 20.26 -7.71 1.57
N ASN A 217 19.42 -6.74 1.91
CA ASN A 217 19.82 -5.51 2.57
C ASN A 217 19.37 -5.52 4.05
N ILE A 218 20.29 -5.25 4.98
CA ILE A 218 19.98 -4.98 6.38
C ILE A 218 20.26 -3.48 6.59
N ASN A 219 19.20 -2.68 6.67
CA ASN A 219 19.30 -1.24 6.88
C ASN A 219 19.09 -0.88 8.35
N LEU A 220 19.92 0.01 8.87
CA LEU A 220 19.89 0.51 10.24
C LEU A 220 19.53 1.98 10.26
N ASP A 221 18.65 2.34 11.19
CA ASP A 221 18.15 3.69 11.38
C ASP A 221 17.76 3.89 12.83
N MET A 222 18.24 4.97 13.46
CA MET A 222 17.87 5.32 14.84
C MET A 222 18.02 4.14 15.82
N VAL A 223 19.24 3.62 15.94
CA VAL A 223 19.59 2.43 16.73
C VAL A 223 20.30 2.74 18.05
N GLY A 224 20.46 4.02 18.38
CA GLY A 224 21.20 4.50 19.55
C GLY A 224 20.35 4.88 20.75
N ILE A 225 19.02 5.00 20.62
CA ILE A 225 18.11 5.41 21.70
C ILE A 225 16.91 4.49 21.73
N GLY A 226 16.53 3.96 22.90
CA GLY A 226 15.28 3.20 22.97
C GLY A 226 15.04 2.47 24.29
N SER A 227 14.04 1.58 24.26
CA SER A 227 13.55 0.79 25.41
C SER A 227 14.15 -0.62 25.52
N GLY A 228 15.26 -0.90 24.83
CA GLY A 228 16.03 -2.15 25.02
C GLY A 228 15.82 -3.24 23.98
N LYS A 229 14.96 -3.03 22.97
CA LYS A 229 14.72 -3.98 21.86
C LYS A 229 14.81 -3.26 20.50
N ILE A 230 15.05 -4.02 19.44
CA ILE A 230 15.04 -3.54 18.06
C ILE A 230 13.84 -4.07 17.28
N ASN A 231 13.04 -3.18 16.70
CA ASN A 231 12.08 -3.57 15.67
C ASN A 231 12.87 -3.94 14.41
N PHE A 232 12.74 -5.19 13.98
CA PHE A 232 13.41 -5.70 12.79
C PHE A 232 12.37 -6.12 11.75
N GLY A 233 11.99 -5.17 10.90
CA GLY A 233 10.90 -5.33 9.93
C GLY A 233 11.41 -5.89 8.61
N GLY A 234 10.84 -6.99 8.12
CA GLY A 234 11.22 -7.55 6.80
C GLY A 234 10.71 -8.96 6.53
N LYS A 235 10.24 -9.67 7.58
CA LYS A 235 9.84 -11.09 7.52
C LYS A 235 8.85 -11.42 6.40
N TYR A 236 8.00 -10.47 5.99
CA TYR A 236 7.00 -10.68 4.95
C TYR A 236 7.61 -10.77 3.54
N TYR A 237 8.60 -9.91 3.29
CA TYR A 237 9.29 -9.82 2.01
C TYR A 237 10.50 -10.76 1.95
N ALA A 238 10.97 -11.23 3.09
CA ALA A 238 12.12 -12.11 3.23
C ALA A 238 11.84 -13.34 4.14
N PRO A 239 10.78 -14.14 3.91
CA PRO A 239 10.37 -15.20 4.84
C PRO A 239 11.45 -16.28 5.02
N GLU A 240 12.07 -16.73 3.91
CA GLU A 240 13.13 -17.74 3.96
C GLU A 240 14.37 -17.24 4.70
N ILE A 241 14.74 -15.97 4.51
CA ILE A 241 15.86 -15.36 5.22
C ILE A 241 15.53 -15.21 6.71
N TRP A 242 14.31 -14.77 7.04
CA TRP A 242 13.87 -14.66 8.43
C TRP A 242 13.87 -16.02 9.14
N LYS A 243 13.36 -17.06 8.49
CA LYS A 243 13.39 -18.43 9.01
C LYS A 243 14.84 -18.88 9.25
N PHE A 244 15.71 -18.70 8.26
CA PHE A 244 17.13 -19.01 8.38
C PHE A 244 17.78 -18.27 9.55
N LEU A 245 17.54 -16.96 9.69
CA LEU A 245 18.09 -16.17 10.80
C LEU A 245 17.58 -16.68 12.16
N LYS A 246 16.30 -16.97 12.29
CA LYS A 246 15.71 -17.50 13.53
C LYS A 246 16.33 -18.83 13.96
N GLU A 247 16.71 -19.67 13.01
CA GLU A 247 17.30 -20.99 13.26
C GLU A 247 18.81 -20.94 13.54
N ASN A 248 19.51 -19.89 13.09
CA ASN A 248 20.98 -19.84 13.09
C ASN A 248 21.57 -18.72 13.97
N LEU A 249 20.77 -17.79 14.49
CA LEU A 249 21.26 -16.73 15.37
C LEU A 249 21.25 -17.18 16.85
N PRO A 250 22.23 -16.72 17.67
CA PRO A 250 22.23 -16.99 19.10
C PRO A 250 20.94 -16.51 19.77
N LYS A 251 20.48 -17.24 20.80
CA LYS A 251 19.25 -16.90 21.53
C LYS A 251 19.26 -15.46 22.06
N GLU A 252 20.37 -15.01 22.64
CA GLU A 252 20.51 -13.65 23.16
C GLU A 252 20.30 -12.57 22.08
N VAL A 253 20.83 -12.82 20.88
CA VAL A 253 20.62 -11.94 19.71
C VAL A 253 19.14 -11.97 19.29
N MET A 254 18.55 -13.16 19.23
CA MET A 254 17.13 -13.31 18.88
C MET A 254 16.20 -12.65 19.90
N ASP A 255 16.56 -12.69 21.18
CA ASP A 255 15.80 -12.05 22.27
C ASP A 255 15.80 -10.52 22.11
N PHE A 256 16.82 -9.91 21.50
CA PHE A 256 16.85 -8.47 21.22
C PHE A 256 15.87 -8.05 20.10
N ILE A 257 15.51 -8.98 19.21
CA ILE A 257 14.72 -8.69 18.00
C ILE A 257 13.21 -8.75 18.28
N VAL A 258 12.50 -7.72 17.81
CA VAL A 258 11.04 -7.72 17.65
C VAL A 258 10.72 -7.82 16.14
N PRO A 259 10.32 -8.99 15.64
CA PRO A 259 10.17 -9.21 14.20
C PRO A 259 8.90 -8.57 13.64
N GLY A 260 9.10 -7.55 12.80
CA GLY A 260 8.04 -6.85 12.11
C GLY A 260 7.74 -7.43 10.72
N ARG A 261 6.52 -7.20 10.23
CA ARG A 261 6.15 -7.50 8.82
C ARG A 261 7.12 -6.83 7.84
N GLY A 262 7.45 -5.57 8.09
CA GLY A 262 8.26 -4.72 7.21
C GLY A 262 7.50 -4.26 5.96
N GLY A 263 8.24 -3.71 5.00
CA GLY A 263 7.75 -3.19 3.72
C GLY A 263 8.37 -1.84 3.36
N PRO A 264 8.03 -1.28 2.18
CA PRO A 264 8.41 0.08 1.81
C PRO A 264 8.05 1.09 2.89
N GLY A 265 8.99 1.97 3.22
CA GLY A 265 8.94 2.91 4.33
C GLY A 265 9.83 4.13 4.09
N GLY A 266 9.91 5.02 5.07
CA GLY A 266 10.74 6.22 4.98
C GLY A 266 12.20 5.97 5.38
N SER A 267 12.84 4.92 4.85
CA SER A 267 14.27 4.64 5.04
C SER A 267 14.80 3.78 3.88
N ASP A 268 16.11 3.63 3.79
CA ASP A 268 16.84 3.16 2.58
C ASP A 268 16.57 1.71 2.18
N HIS A 269 16.09 0.84 3.09
CA HIS A 269 15.67 -0.54 2.76
C HIS A 269 14.60 -0.56 1.66
N THR A 270 13.83 0.52 1.54
CA THR A 270 12.79 0.69 0.53
C THR A 270 13.33 0.64 -0.89
N SER A 271 14.48 1.26 -1.14
CA SER A 271 15.12 1.28 -2.46
C SER A 271 15.44 -0.14 -2.95
N PHE A 272 15.80 -1.02 -2.02
CA PHE A 272 16.08 -2.44 -2.29
C PHE A 272 14.82 -3.26 -2.51
N LEU A 273 13.80 -3.08 -1.65
CA LEU A 273 12.51 -3.73 -1.82
C LEU A 273 11.88 -3.41 -3.18
N MET A 274 11.99 -2.17 -3.64
CA MET A 274 11.49 -1.74 -4.96
C MET A 274 12.16 -2.45 -6.15
N LYS A 275 13.36 -3.01 -5.94
CA LYS A 275 14.09 -3.87 -6.91
C LYS A 275 13.87 -5.36 -6.67
N GLY A 276 12.97 -5.70 -5.75
CA GLY A 276 12.68 -7.06 -5.30
C GLY A 276 13.80 -7.68 -4.45
N VAL A 277 14.82 -6.91 -4.05
CA VAL A 277 15.86 -7.39 -3.14
C VAL A 277 15.23 -7.51 -1.74
N PRO A 278 15.27 -8.69 -1.09
CA PRO A 278 14.84 -8.83 0.29
C PRO A 278 15.52 -7.80 1.19
N ALA A 279 14.77 -7.14 2.08
CA ALA A 279 15.36 -6.15 2.99
C ALA A 279 14.75 -6.21 4.38
N PHE A 280 15.60 -5.93 5.38
CA PHE A 280 15.23 -5.75 6.77
C PHE A 280 15.55 -4.32 7.22
N PHE A 281 14.63 -3.74 7.98
CA PHE A 281 14.75 -2.43 8.58
C PHE A 281 14.88 -2.57 10.10
N GLY A 282 16.02 -2.19 10.64
CA GLY A 282 16.32 -2.18 12.07
C GLY A 282 16.20 -0.78 12.66
N ILE A 283 15.26 -0.60 13.59
CA ILE A 283 15.08 0.62 14.38
C ILE A 283 14.77 0.24 15.83
N THR A 284 15.43 0.89 16.79
CA THR A 284 15.17 0.59 18.20
C THR A 284 13.78 1.04 18.65
N GLN A 285 13.18 0.33 19.60
CA GLN A 285 11.86 0.70 20.13
C GLN A 285 11.95 2.03 20.89
N ASP A 286 10.97 2.92 20.68
CA ASP A 286 10.93 4.26 21.28
C ASP A 286 12.08 5.20 20.91
N SER A 287 12.69 4.98 19.73
CA SER A 287 13.85 5.73 19.25
C SER A 287 13.60 7.19 18.88
N PHE A 288 12.34 7.64 18.83
CA PHE A 288 11.95 8.96 18.33
C PHE A 288 12.22 10.13 19.29
N LEU A 289 12.96 9.91 20.38
CA LEU A 289 13.38 10.97 21.28
C LEU A 289 14.25 11.99 20.53
N LYS A 290 13.83 13.27 20.51
CA LYS A 290 14.52 14.36 19.80
C LYS A 290 14.74 14.10 18.29
N TYR A 291 13.94 13.22 17.69
CA TYR A 291 13.94 13.01 16.24
C TYR A 291 13.77 14.33 15.48
N HIS A 292 14.65 14.58 14.50
CA HIS A 292 14.66 15.80 13.68
C HIS A 292 14.73 17.09 14.50
N HIS A 293 15.46 17.06 15.61
CA HIS A 293 15.63 18.19 16.52
C HIS A 293 17.13 18.49 16.69
N PRO A 294 17.55 19.74 16.89
CA PRO A 294 18.95 20.10 17.19
C PRO A 294 19.50 19.52 18.51
N ARG A 295 18.72 18.70 19.22
CA ARG A 295 19.11 18.06 20.48
C ARG A 295 19.30 16.56 20.31
N ASP A 296 19.16 16.06 19.09
CA ASP A 296 19.64 14.73 18.73
C ASP A 296 21.17 14.71 18.74
N GLU A 297 21.70 14.59 19.95
CA GLU A 297 23.10 14.74 20.31
C GLU A 297 23.64 13.44 20.93
N TRP A 298 24.95 13.29 20.85
CA TRP A 298 25.66 12.06 21.20
C TRP A 298 25.45 11.61 22.66
N ASP A 299 25.17 12.54 23.57
CA ASP A 299 24.99 12.25 24.99
C ASP A 299 23.67 11.54 25.31
N LEU A 300 22.73 11.47 24.35
CA LEU A 300 21.52 10.66 24.44
C LEU A 300 21.74 9.20 24.03
N ILE A 301 22.88 8.90 23.38
CA ILE A 301 23.14 7.58 22.81
C ILE A 301 23.47 6.57 23.90
N GLN A 302 22.74 5.46 23.88
CA GLN A 302 22.93 4.32 24.75
C GLN A 302 23.91 3.33 24.10
N ALA A 303 25.15 3.31 24.57
CA ALA A 303 26.20 2.44 24.03
C ALA A 303 25.82 0.95 24.00
N GLU A 304 25.03 0.49 24.98
CA GLU A 304 24.53 -0.88 25.02
C GLU A 304 23.64 -1.23 23.81
N LEU A 305 22.81 -0.30 23.34
CA LEU A 305 21.96 -0.50 22.15
C LEU A 305 22.79 -0.56 20.87
N ILE A 306 23.82 0.30 20.77
CA ILE A 306 24.79 0.28 19.68
C ILE A 306 25.48 -1.10 19.63
N GLN A 307 25.95 -1.59 20.78
CA GLN A 307 26.61 -2.89 20.89
C GLN A 307 25.68 -4.06 20.54
N LYS A 308 24.45 -4.09 21.08
CA LYS A 308 23.46 -5.14 20.77
C LYS A 308 23.07 -5.13 19.29
N THR A 309 22.92 -3.96 18.69
CA THR A 309 22.70 -3.81 17.24
C THR A 309 23.88 -4.32 16.44
N GLY A 310 25.11 -3.99 16.84
CA GLY A 310 26.34 -4.54 16.27
C GLY A 310 26.38 -6.07 16.33
N ASN A 311 26.08 -6.66 17.49
CA ASN A 311 26.05 -8.12 17.68
C ASN A 311 25.01 -8.82 16.80
N LEU A 312 23.83 -8.21 16.66
CA LEU A 312 22.77 -8.67 15.77
C LEU A 312 23.27 -8.70 14.32
N VAL A 313 23.76 -7.57 13.83
CA VAL A 313 24.16 -7.45 12.43
C VAL A 313 25.39 -8.31 12.16
N TRP A 314 26.37 -8.36 13.05
CA TRP A 314 27.53 -9.26 12.94
C TRP A 314 27.10 -10.72 12.77
N SER A 315 26.21 -11.19 13.66
CA SER A 315 25.70 -12.56 13.64
C SER A 315 24.94 -12.85 12.34
N ALA A 316 24.06 -11.93 11.93
CA ALA A 316 23.28 -12.07 10.71
C ALA A 316 24.15 -12.11 9.45
N ILE A 317 25.11 -11.18 9.30
CA ILE A 317 26.06 -11.17 8.19
C ILE A 317 26.86 -12.46 8.17
N THR A 318 27.41 -12.87 9.31
CA THR A 318 28.27 -14.06 9.40
C THR A 318 27.53 -15.30 8.93
N ALA A 319 26.26 -15.46 9.34
CA ALA A 319 25.43 -16.57 8.91
C ALA A 319 25.08 -16.51 7.40
N LEU A 320 24.56 -15.36 6.94
CA LEU A 320 24.09 -15.18 5.57
C LEU A 320 25.21 -15.19 4.52
N ALA A 321 26.38 -14.66 4.87
CA ALA A 321 27.52 -14.61 3.97
C ALA A 321 28.22 -15.97 3.81
N ASN A 322 27.96 -16.95 4.69
CA ASN A 322 28.66 -18.25 4.71
C ASN A 322 27.79 -19.47 4.43
N THR A 323 26.46 -19.35 4.50
CA THR A 323 25.54 -20.43 4.13
C THR A 323 25.62 -20.76 2.63
N SER A 324 25.41 -22.02 2.25
CA SER A 324 25.27 -22.43 0.86
C SER A 324 23.84 -22.25 0.32
N GLN A 325 22.87 -21.92 1.17
CA GLN A 325 21.49 -21.71 0.78
C GLN A 325 21.40 -20.56 -0.24
N ASN A 326 20.61 -20.77 -1.30
CA ASN A 326 20.32 -19.74 -2.29
C ASN A 326 19.07 -18.96 -1.85
N PHE A 327 19.21 -17.66 -1.68
CA PHE A 327 18.11 -16.76 -1.35
C PHE A 327 17.72 -15.82 -2.49
N ILE A 328 18.46 -15.83 -3.59
CA ILE A 328 18.13 -15.02 -4.77
C ILE A 328 17.01 -15.73 -5.51
N GLN A 329 15.79 -15.22 -5.31
CA GLN A 329 14.61 -15.77 -5.94
C GLN A 329 14.51 -15.31 -7.40
N PRO A 330 14.20 -16.22 -8.34
CA PRO A 330 13.70 -15.83 -9.64
C PRO A 330 12.47 -14.92 -9.46
N ARG A 331 12.27 -13.97 -10.37
CA ARG A 331 11.08 -13.11 -10.40
C ARG A 331 10.84 -12.29 -9.12
N ARG A 332 11.91 -11.98 -8.38
CA ARG A 332 11.83 -11.27 -7.09
C ARG A 332 11.12 -9.91 -7.18
N GLN A 333 11.20 -9.24 -8.33
CA GLN A 333 10.53 -7.95 -8.53
C GLN A 333 9.02 -8.14 -8.68
N GLU A 334 8.59 -9.11 -9.48
CA GLU A 334 7.19 -9.49 -9.65
C GLU A 334 6.59 -9.95 -8.32
N ILE A 335 7.32 -10.78 -7.55
CA ILE A 335 6.92 -11.23 -6.21
C ILE A 335 6.77 -10.03 -5.28
N PHE A 336 7.70 -9.08 -5.32
CA PHE A 336 7.58 -7.84 -4.55
C PHE A 336 6.30 -7.08 -4.93
N TYR A 337 6.02 -6.86 -6.22
CA TYR A 337 4.83 -6.13 -6.65
C TYR A 337 3.55 -6.87 -6.30
N MET A 338 3.49 -8.19 -6.48
CA MET A 338 2.37 -9.03 -6.04
C MET A 338 2.12 -8.85 -4.53
N LYS A 339 3.19 -8.93 -3.72
CA LYS A 339 3.14 -8.69 -2.28
C LYS A 339 2.81 -7.26 -1.92
N TYR A 340 3.15 -6.29 -2.76
CA TYR A 340 2.94 -4.86 -2.54
C TYR A 340 1.52 -4.41 -2.85
N GLN A 341 0.89 -5.00 -3.87
CA GLN A 341 -0.53 -4.76 -4.16
C GLN A 341 -1.42 -5.37 -3.08
N ASP A 342 -2.63 -4.83 -2.95
CA ASP A 342 -3.71 -5.49 -2.23
C ASP A 342 -4.45 -6.41 -3.22
N LEU A 343 -4.52 -7.70 -2.89
CA LEU A 343 -4.95 -8.77 -3.78
C LEU A 343 -6.37 -9.24 -3.42
N ILE A 344 -7.26 -9.20 -4.42
CA ILE A 344 -8.64 -9.68 -4.29
C ILE A 344 -8.74 -11.01 -5.04
N ASN A 345 -9.15 -12.07 -4.35
CA ASN A 345 -9.42 -13.36 -4.95
C ASN A 345 -10.89 -13.43 -5.40
N TYR A 346 -11.12 -13.44 -6.71
CA TYR A 346 -12.45 -13.46 -7.32
C TYR A 346 -13.05 -14.87 -7.46
N ARG A 347 -12.45 -15.88 -6.81
CA ARG A 347 -13.07 -17.20 -6.72
C ARG A 347 -14.26 -17.17 -5.77
N PHE A 348 -15.47 -17.08 -6.31
CA PHE A 348 -16.75 -17.06 -5.60
C PHE A 348 -17.09 -18.40 -4.92
N SER A 349 -16.29 -18.79 -3.92
CA SER A 349 -16.34 -20.09 -3.27
C SER A 349 -17.40 -20.14 -2.17
N PRO A 350 -18.08 -21.28 -1.95
CA PRO A 350 -18.93 -21.46 -0.78
C PRO A 350 -18.17 -21.12 0.51
N VAL A 351 -18.85 -20.50 1.48
CA VAL A 351 -18.23 -20.10 2.77
C VAL A 351 -17.51 -21.27 3.44
N ASP A 352 -18.10 -22.47 3.41
CA ASP A 352 -17.48 -23.66 4.02
C ASP A 352 -16.17 -24.06 3.35
N ASN A 353 -16.07 -23.90 2.03
CA ASN A 353 -14.81 -24.14 1.30
C ASN A 353 -13.77 -23.07 1.64
N VAL A 354 -14.19 -21.82 1.80
CA VAL A 354 -13.28 -20.73 2.22
C VAL A 354 -12.72 -21.03 3.61
N VAL A 355 -13.56 -21.39 4.58
CA VAL A 355 -13.13 -21.72 5.94
C VAL A 355 -12.24 -22.97 5.94
N LYS A 356 -12.62 -24.03 5.23
CA LYS A 356 -11.84 -25.28 5.17
C LYS A 356 -10.44 -25.07 4.60
N ASN A 357 -10.31 -24.28 3.53
CA ASN A 357 -9.05 -24.14 2.81
C ASN A 357 -8.15 -23.03 3.39
N HIS A 358 -8.73 -22.07 4.10
CA HIS A 358 -8.05 -20.81 4.45
C HIS A 358 -8.20 -20.41 5.92
N GLY A 359 -8.96 -21.18 6.71
CA GLY A 359 -9.32 -20.86 8.09
C GLY A 359 -8.14 -20.73 9.05
N ASP A 360 -7.01 -21.37 8.75
CA ASP A 360 -5.81 -21.39 9.59
C ASP A 360 -4.55 -20.84 8.88
N ALA A 361 -4.72 -20.20 7.73
CA ALA A 361 -3.59 -19.69 6.96
C ALA A 361 -2.83 -18.58 7.69
N GLN A 362 -1.50 -18.73 7.78
CA GLN A 362 -0.62 -17.75 8.43
C GLN A 362 -0.31 -16.53 7.54
N ASP A 363 -0.23 -16.75 6.22
CA ASP A 363 -0.17 -15.71 5.18
C ASP A 363 -0.81 -16.27 3.92
N SER A 364 -1.95 -15.70 3.54
CA SER A 364 -2.71 -16.11 2.38
C SER A 364 -2.22 -15.52 1.07
N HIS A 365 -1.38 -14.47 1.16
CA HIS A 365 -1.14 -13.52 0.08
C HIS A 365 -2.42 -12.92 -0.53
N VAL A 366 -3.59 -13.10 0.08
CA VAL A 366 -4.89 -12.59 -0.36
C VAL A 366 -5.42 -11.65 0.71
N ASP A 367 -5.74 -10.42 0.32
CA ASP A 367 -6.30 -9.41 1.20
C ASP A 367 -7.81 -9.58 1.35
N LEU A 368 -8.48 -9.83 0.23
CA LEU A 368 -9.94 -9.96 0.17
C LEU A 368 -10.36 -11.22 -0.57
N GLN A 369 -11.18 -12.05 0.08
CA GLN A 369 -11.78 -13.25 -0.48
C GLN A 369 -13.27 -13.04 -0.75
N MET A 370 -13.70 -13.33 -1.98
CA MET A 370 -15.11 -13.42 -2.34
C MET A 370 -15.68 -14.76 -1.88
N ALA A 371 -16.75 -14.76 -1.09
CA ALA A 371 -17.45 -15.96 -0.67
C ALA A 371 -18.92 -15.91 -1.10
N VAL A 372 -19.54 -17.06 -1.32
CA VAL A 372 -20.98 -17.16 -1.61
C VAL A 372 -21.69 -18.01 -0.56
N VAL A 373 -22.89 -17.59 -0.19
CA VAL A 373 -23.80 -18.36 0.64
C VAL A 373 -24.83 -19.05 -0.26
N SER A 374 -25.23 -20.27 0.09
CA SER A 374 -26.30 -20.96 -0.61
C SER A 374 -27.64 -20.26 -0.31
N PRO A 375 -28.47 -19.98 -1.32
CA PRO A 375 -29.81 -19.43 -1.09
C PRO A 375 -30.73 -20.43 -0.36
N GLY A 376 -30.40 -21.73 -0.41
CA GLY A 376 -31.22 -22.81 0.16
C GLY A 376 -32.36 -23.24 -0.76
N GLU A 377 -33.32 -23.99 -0.21
CA GLU A 377 -34.53 -24.45 -0.91
C GLU A 377 -35.75 -23.62 -0.49
N GLY A 378 -36.77 -23.59 -1.35
CA GLY A 378 -38.05 -22.90 -1.10
C GLY A 378 -38.38 -21.80 -2.11
N THR A 379 -39.44 -21.03 -1.84
CA THR A 379 -39.88 -19.90 -2.67
C THR A 379 -40.19 -18.68 -1.81
N GLY A 380 -40.08 -17.48 -2.40
CA GLY A 380 -40.38 -16.21 -1.74
C GLY A 380 -39.74 -16.08 -0.36
N ASP A 381 -40.56 -15.82 0.66
CA ASP A 381 -40.12 -15.50 2.02
C ASP A 381 -39.27 -16.62 2.63
N GLN A 382 -39.56 -17.88 2.32
CA GLN A 382 -38.79 -19.02 2.81
C GLN A 382 -37.36 -19.02 2.27
N LEU A 383 -37.20 -18.68 0.99
CA LEU A 383 -35.89 -18.60 0.35
C LEU A 383 -35.08 -17.43 0.92
N PHE A 384 -35.72 -16.28 1.14
CA PHE A 384 -35.12 -15.15 1.83
C PHE A 384 -34.65 -15.50 3.25
N LEU A 385 -35.52 -16.11 4.06
CA LEU A 385 -35.20 -16.50 5.44
C LEU A 385 -34.06 -17.52 5.49
N THR A 386 -34.03 -18.48 4.57
CA THR A 386 -32.97 -19.48 4.48
C THR A 386 -31.65 -18.84 4.05
N THR A 387 -31.68 -17.93 3.07
CA THR A 387 -30.51 -17.15 2.65
C THR A 387 -29.95 -16.32 3.82
N LEU A 388 -30.82 -15.63 4.57
CA LEU A 388 -30.43 -14.84 5.74
C LEU A 388 -29.81 -15.72 6.83
N LYS A 389 -30.40 -16.89 7.12
CA LYS A 389 -29.86 -17.86 8.08
C LYS A 389 -28.47 -18.33 7.65
N ASN A 390 -28.30 -18.72 6.38
CA ASN A 390 -27.01 -19.19 5.85
C ASN A 390 -25.94 -18.08 5.88
N LEU A 391 -26.33 -16.83 5.62
CA LEU A 391 -25.45 -15.68 5.75
C LEU A 391 -24.96 -15.48 7.19
N LEU A 392 -25.86 -15.51 8.16
CA LEU A 392 -25.52 -15.33 9.58
C LEU A 392 -24.65 -16.49 10.10
N VAL A 393 -24.98 -17.74 9.73
CA VAL A 393 -24.18 -18.91 10.10
C VAL A 393 -22.79 -18.86 9.47
N GLY A 394 -22.71 -18.54 8.17
CA GLY A 394 -21.44 -18.43 7.46
C GLY A 394 -20.53 -17.33 8.05
N LYS A 395 -21.13 -16.20 8.44
CA LYS A 395 -20.44 -15.12 9.14
C LYS A 395 -19.81 -15.57 10.46
N GLU A 396 -20.53 -16.34 11.28
CA GLU A 396 -20.00 -16.86 12.54
C GLU A 396 -18.87 -17.87 12.31
N LYS A 397 -18.99 -18.76 11.31
CA LYS A 397 -17.90 -19.68 10.93
C LYS A 397 -16.62 -18.94 10.55
N ILE A 398 -16.73 -17.87 9.76
CA ILE A 398 -15.58 -17.04 9.36
C ILE A 398 -14.97 -16.31 10.56
N ARG A 399 -15.78 -15.81 11.50
CA ARG A 399 -15.29 -15.12 12.71
C ARG A 399 -14.55 -16.06 13.67
N GLN A 400 -14.93 -17.33 13.71
CA GLN A 400 -14.27 -18.36 14.52
C GLN A 400 -12.92 -18.81 13.92
N ALA A 401 -12.73 -18.66 12.61
CA ALA A 401 -11.49 -19.02 11.94
C ALA A 401 -10.33 -18.07 12.30
N LYS A 402 -9.15 -18.63 12.58
CA LYS A 402 -7.99 -17.86 13.04
C LYS A 402 -7.44 -16.96 11.93
N GLY A 403 -7.33 -17.47 10.72
CA GLY A 403 -6.77 -16.80 9.53
C GLY A 403 -7.78 -15.93 8.77
N LEU A 404 -9.04 -15.85 9.19
CA LEU A 404 -10.07 -15.11 8.47
C LEU A 404 -10.71 -14.01 9.32
N LYS A 405 -11.24 -13.00 8.64
CA LYS A 405 -12.04 -11.93 9.24
C LYS A 405 -13.24 -11.64 8.35
N TYR A 406 -14.44 -11.71 8.92
CA TYR A 406 -15.63 -11.27 8.21
C TYR A 406 -15.69 -9.74 8.18
N LEU A 407 -15.99 -9.15 7.03
CA LEU A 407 -16.18 -7.71 6.92
C LEU A 407 -17.64 -7.36 7.22
N ASP A 408 -17.90 -7.10 8.50
CA ASP A 408 -19.25 -6.80 9.01
C ASP A 408 -19.81 -5.47 8.50
N SER A 409 -18.93 -4.54 8.14
CA SER A 409 -19.26 -3.24 7.54
C SER A 409 -18.07 -2.67 6.77
N ILE A 410 -18.30 -1.75 5.84
CA ILE A 410 -17.21 -1.07 5.11
C ILE A 410 -16.37 -0.16 6.02
N ARG A 411 -16.91 0.36 7.14
CA ARG A 411 -16.12 1.22 8.05
C ARG A 411 -14.89 0.50 8.63
N THR A 412 -14.97 -0.83 8.74
CA THR A 412 -13.88 -1.73 9.16
C THR A 412 -12.82 -2.04 8.10
N LEU A 413 -12.96 -1.53 6.86
CA LEU A 413 -11.98 -1.62 5.76
C LEU A 413 -10.98 -0.43 5.72
N SER A 414 -10.92 0.36 6.80
CA SER A 414 -9.98 1.50 6.94
C SER A 414 -8.64 1.14 7.59
N GLY A 415 -8.42 -0.12 7.96
CA GLY A 415 -7.16 -0.63 8.51
C GLY A 415 -6.40 -1.51 7.52
N ASN A 416 -5.09 -1.65 7.73
CA ASN A 416 -4.26 -2.63 7.01
C ASN A 416 -4.94 -4.00 7.01
N VAL A 417 -5.53 -4.39 5.87
CA VAL A 417 -6.27 -5.65 5.71
C VAL A 417 -5.38 -6.86 6.00
N ARG A 418 -4.05 -6.70 5.90
CA ARG A 418 -3.03 -7.68 6.29
C ARG A 418 -2.60 -7.63 7.76
N GLN A 419 -3.52 -7.65 8.72
CA GLN A 419 -3.21 -7.98 10.12
C GLN A 419 -3.00 -9.50 10.33
N GLY A 420 -2.43 -10.20 9.34
CA GLY A 420 -2.25 -11.65 9.36
C GLY A 420 -3.54 -12.45 9.17
N LYS A 421 -4.62 -11.83 8.68
CA LYS A 421 -5.88 -12.51 8.33
C LYS A 421 -6.38 -12.08 6.95
N THR A 422 -7.00 -12.99 6.22
CA THR A 422 -7.73 -12.67 4.97
C THR A 422 -9.10 -12.12 5.32
N SER A 423 -9.47 -10.99 4.73
CA SER A 423 -10.84 -10.48 4.87
C SER A 423 -11.79 -11.18 3.92
N VAL A 424 -13.01 -11.44 4.36
CA VAL A 424 -14.03 -12.13 3.56
C VAL A 424 -15.26 -11.25 3.44
N ILE A 425 -15.78 -11.13 2.22
CA ILE A 425 -17.13 -10.63 1.95
C ILE A 425 -17.99 -11.73 1.37
N ALA A 426 -19.25 -11.81 1.80
CA ALA A 426 -20.20 -12.78 1.30
C ALA A 426 -21.20 -12.14 0.32
N GLY A 427 -21.52 -12.90 -0.72
CA GLY A 427 -22.62 -12.64 -1.63
C GLY A 427 -23.50 -13.88 -1.80
N VAL A 428 -24.46 -13.80 -2.71
CA VAL A 428 -25.34 -14.92 -3.07
C VAL A 428 -25.36 -15.08 -4.59
N LYS A 429 -25.58 -16.30 -5.07
CA LYS A 429 -25.75 -16.56 -6.50
C LYS A 429 -27.20 -16.35 -6.91
N GLY A 430 -27.40 -15.73 -8.07
CA GLY A 430 -28.72 -15.50 -8.65
C GLY A 430 -29.57 -14.48 -7.89
N LEU A 431 -30.82 -14.32 -8.35
CA LEU A 431 -31.75 -13.29 -7.88
C LEU A 431 -32.97 -13.79 -7.15
N ALA A 432 -33.18 -15.11 -7.12
CA ALA A 432 -34.33 -15.73 -6.47
C ALA A 432 -34.59 -15.22 -5.03
N PRO A 433 -33.56 -14.98 -4.18
CA PRO A 433 -33.78 -14.45 -2.82
C PRO A 433 -34.33 -13.01 -2.74
N PHE A 434 -34.53 -12.32 -3.86
CA PHE A 434 -34.96 -10.91 -3.90
C PHE A 434 -36.26 -10.67 -4.66
N GLN A 435 -36.74 -11.67 -5.40
CA GLN A 435 -37.81 -11.52 -6.40
C GLN A 435 -39.17 -11.15 -5.79
N SER A 436 -39.52 -11.68 -4.61
CA SER A 436 -40.87 -11.49 -4.05
C SER A 436 -41.03 -10.23 -3.20
N ASN A 437 -39.95 -9.59 -2.73
CA ASN A 437 -40.05 -8.37 -1.93
C ASN A 437 -38.84 -7.44 -2.11
N THR A 438 -39.12 -6.21 -2.51
CA THR A 438 -38.11 -5.16 -2.74
C THR A 438 -37.41 -4.66 -1.47
N HIS A 439 -37.84 -5.08 -0.27
CA HIS A 439 -37.16 -4.73 0.99
C HIS A 439 -36.07 -5.73 1.39
N TRP A 440 -36.07 -6.95 0.84
CA TRP A 440 -35.14 -8.00 1.24
C TRP A 440 -33.69 -7.70 0.92
N ALA A 441 -33.42 -7.00 -0.19
CA ALA A 441 -32.07 -6.55 -0.51
C ALA A 441 -31.49 -5.64 0.59
N GLU A 442 -32.31 -4.77 1.17
CA GLU A 442 -31.90 -3.88 2.25
C GLU A 442 -31.62 -4.64 3.54
N ILE A 443 -32.46 -5.62 3.89
CA ILE A 443 -32.25 -6.46 5.07
C ILE A 443 -30.97 -7.29 4.92
N LEU A 444 -30.81 -8.04 3.82
CA LEU A 444 -29.63 -8.86 3.59
C LEU A 444 -28.35 -8.01 3.55
N SER A 445 -28.39 -6.83 2.93
CA SER A 445 -27.27 -5.88 2.90
C SER A 445 -26.86 -5.40 4.30
N LYS A 446 -27.84 -5.08 5.17
CA LYS A 446 -27.60 -4.71 6.59
C LYS A 446 -27.09 -5.88 7.41
N SER A 447 -27.47 -7.11 7.07
CA SER A 447 -26.98 -8.34 7.70
C SER A 447 -25.58 -8.76 7.21
N GLY A 448 -25.01 -8.06 6.23
CA GLY A 448 -23.64 -8.25 5.77
C GLY A 448 -23.50 -8.90 4.39
N LEU A 449 -24.56 -8.97 3.59
CA LEU A 449 -24.47 -9.35 2.17
C LEU A 449 -23.89 -8.18 1.37
N TYR A 450 -22.91 -8.45 0.51
CA TYR A 450 -22.21 -7.42 -0.26
C TYR A 450 -22.57 -7.42 -1.73
N PHE A 451 -22.76 -8.59 -2.32
CA PHE A 451 -22.96 -8.72 -3.75
C PHE A 451 -23.93 -9.86 -4.10
N VAL A 452 -24.46 -9.76 -5.31
CA VAL A 452 -25.09 -10.84 -6.05
C VAL A 452 -24.16 -11.23 -7.19
N LEU A 453 -23.98 -12.52 -7.39
CA LEU A 453 -23.31 -13.08 -8.57
C LEU A 453 -24.35 -13.61 -9.55
N LEU A 454 -24.42 -13.01 -10.74
CA LEU A 454 -25.19 -13.50 -11.88
C LEU A 454 -24.26 -14.37 -12.73
N GLU A 455 -24.47 -15.68 -12.64
CA GLU A 455 -23.66 -16.68 -13.34
C GLU A 455 -23.95 -16.71 -14.85
N ASP A 456 -25.19 -16.41 -15.22
CA ASP A 456 -25.65 -16.22 -16.59
C ASP A 456 -26.63 -15.03 -16.61
N SER A 457 -26.35 -14.05 -17.46
CA SER A 457 -27.21 -12.86 -17.58
C SER A 457 -28.48 -13.12 -18.40
N GLY A 458 -28.55 -14.25 -19.11
CA GLY A 458 -29.72 -14.74 -19.83
C GLY A 458 -30.91 -15.04 -18.92
N GLU A 459 -30.68 -15.35 -17.64
CA GLU A 459 -31.73 -15.56 -16.64
C GLU A 459 -32.63 -14.32 -16.43
N LEU A 460 -32.15 -13.13 -16.80
CA LEU A 460 -32.85 -11.86 -16.58
C LEU A 460 -33.38 -11.21 -17.84
N ILE A 461 -32.89 -11.64 -18.99
CA ILE A 461 -33.06 -10.95 -20.25
C ILE A 461 -33.69 -11.91 -21.25
N THR A 462 -34.98 -11.73 -21.49
CA THR A 462 -35.73 -12.44 -22.52
C THR A 462 -35.99 -11.49 -23.68
N ASN A 463 -35.73 -11.90 -24.93
CA ASN A 463 -35.89 -11.06 -26.13
C ASN A 463 -35.16 -9.70 -26.05
N ASN A 464 -33.96 -9.67 -25.45
CA ASN A 464 -33.16 -8.45 -25.26
C ASN A 464 -33.82 -7.37 -24.40
N GLN A 465 -34.79 -7.74 -23.55
CA GLN A 465 -35.42 -6.84 -22.57
C GLN A 465 -35.41 -7.49 -21.19
N LEU A 466 -35.30 -6.65 -20.15
CA LEU A 466 -35.48 -7.13 -18.78
C LEU A 466 -36.95 -7.47 -18.56
N THR A 467 -37.20 -8.55 -17.84
CA THR A 467 -38.54 -8.78 -17.30
C THR A 467 -38.85 -7.69 -16.26
N LYS A 468 -40.13 -7.35 -16.09
CA LYS A 468 -40.57 -6.36 -15.08
C LYS A 468 -40.11 -6.74 -13.67
N GLU A 469 -40.06 -8.03 -13.39
CA GLU A 469 -39.54 -8.59 -12.14
C GLU A 469 -38.03 -8.37 -11.97
N ALA A 470 -37.25 -8.59 -13.04
CA ALA A 470 -35.81 -8.32 -13.03
C ALA A 470 -35.51 -6.82 -12.85
N GLU A 471 -36.28 -5.92 -13.49
CA GLU A 471 -36.14 -4.47 -13.29
C GLU A 471 -36.40 -4.07 -11.83
N ASN A 472 -37.48 -4.59 -11.23
CA ASN A 472 -37.82 -4.31 -9.83
C ASN A 472 -36.74 -4.84 -8.89
N THR A 473 -36.19 -6.01 -9.19
CA THR A 473 -35.10 -6.62 -8.42
C THR A 473 -33.82 -5.78 -8.52
N ILE A 474 -33.43 -5.33 -9.70
CA ILE A 474 -32.26 -4.45 -9.88
C ILE A 474 -32.44 -3.14 -9.12
N LYS A 475 -33.64 -2.53 -9.15
CA LYS A 475 -33.95 -1.32 -8.37
C LYS A 475 -33.84 -1.58 -6.86
N SER A 476 -34.32 -2.73 -6.39
CA SER A 476 -34.22 -3.18 -5.00
C SER A 476 -32.76 -3.34 -4.55
N LEU A 477 -31.92 -4.03 -5.33
CA LEU A 477 -30.49 -4.21 -5.05
C LEU A 477 -29.75 -2.87 -4.99
N ASN A 478 -30.03 -1.98 -5.95
CA ASN A 478 -29.44 -0.64 -6.00
C ASN A 478 -29.82 0.23 -4.79
N LYS A 479 -31.07 0.11 -4.31
CA LYS A 479 -31.54 0.79 -3.09
C LYS A 479 -30.92 0.18 -1.83
N GLY A 480 -30.83 -1.15 -1.77
CA GLY A 480 -30.25 -1.89 -0.65
C GLY A 480 -28.71 -1.79 -0.55
N GLY A 481 -28.05 -1.33 -1.61
CA GLY A 481 -26.59 -1.26 -1.67
C GLY A 481 -25.93 -2.63 -1.86
N VAL A 482 -26.56 -3.53 -2.61
CA VAL A 482 -25.99 -4.83 -2.97
C VAL A 482 -25.35 -4.72 -4.36
N LEU A 483 -24.07 -5.04 -4.47
CA LEU A 483 -23.33 -4.97 -5.74
C LEU A 483 -23.79 -6.08 -6.69
N ILE A 484 -24.09 -5.71 -7.94
CA ILE A 484 -24.32 -6.70 -9.01
C ILE A 484 -22.98 -7.03 -9.65
N ILE A 485 -22.63 -8.31 -9.67
CA ILE A 485 -21.49 -8.87 -10.41
C ILE A 485 -22.06 -9.85 -11.43
N ALA A 486 -21.78 -9.64 -12.72
CA ALA A 486 -22.31 -10.48 -13.79
C ALA A 486 -21.18 -11.08 -14.64
N ARG A 487 -21.34 -12.34 -15.05
CA ARG A 487 -20.51 -13.02 -16.05
C ARG A 487 -21.37 -13.73 -17.09
N ASN A 488 -20.74 -14.32 -18.11
CA ASN A 488 -21.40 -15.03 -19.22
C ASN A 488 -22.54 -14.21 -19.83
N PHE A 489 -22.20 -13.09 -20.45
CA PHE A 489 -23.16 -12.19 -21.07
C PHE A 489 -22.80 -11.90 -22.53
N SER A 490 -23.83 -11.67 -23.35
CA SER A 490 -23.66 -11.04 -24.65
C SER A 490 -23.49 -9.52 -24.52
N ASN A 491 -22.98 -8.88 -25.58
CA ASN A 491 -22.87 -7.41 -25.62
C ASN A 491 -24.24 -6.75 -25.41
N GLN A 492 -25.32 -7.28 -25.99
CA GLN A 492 -26.68 -6.75 -25.78
C GLN A 492 -27.11 -6.87 -24.31
N GLN A 493 -26.86 -8.02 -23.68
CA GLN A 493 -27.20 -8.25 -22.27
C GLN A 493 -26.46 -7.28 -21.34
N ALA A 494 -25.16 -7.07 -21.58
CA ALA A 494 -24.36 -6.09 -20.84
C ALA A 494 -24.93 -4.67 -20.96
N GLN A 495 -25.33 -4.24 -22.16
CA GLN A 495 -25.93 -2.92 -22.36
C GLN A 495 -27.24 -2.77 -21.57
N VAL A 496 -28.10 -3.79 -21.60
CA VAL A 496 -29.38 -3.78 -20.90
C VAL A 496 -29.16 -3.66 -19.39
N LEU A 497 -28.27 -4.48 -18.80
CA LEU A 497 -27.93 -4.43 -17.37
C LEU A 497 -27.36 -3.06 -16.97
N LEU A 498 -26.39 -2.53 -17.73
CA LEU A 498 -25.76 -1.23 -17.47
C LEU A 498 -26.78 -0.08 -17.54
N LYS A 499 -27.73 -0.12 -18.48
CA LYS A 499 -28.76 0.91 -18.62
C LYS A 499 -29.77 0.85 -17.47
N ALA A 500 -30.19 -0.36 -17.07
CA ALA A 500 -31.18 -0.57 -16.02
C ALA A 500 -30.67 -0.26 -14.61
N SER A 501 -29.37 -0.46 -14.36
CA SER A 501 -28.79 -0.16 -13.06
C SER A 501 -28.61 1.35 -12.83
N SER A 502 -29.04 1.83 -11.67
CA SER A 502 -28.81 3.20 -11.20
C SER A 502 -27.52 3.35 -10.37
N LYS A 503 -26.88 2.22 -10.01
CA LYS A 503 -25.58 2.15 -9.34
C LYS A 503 -24.55 1.46 -10.24
N PRO A 504 -23.24 1.70 -10.04
CA PRO A 504 -22.22 0.96 -10.77
C PRO A 504 -22.30 -0.55 -10.45
N LEU A 505 -21.94 -1.37 -11.43
CA LEU A 505 -21.88 -2.83 -11.32
C LEU A 505 -20.52 -3.35 -11.80
N VAL A 506 -20.27 -4.64 -11.64
CA VAL A 506 -19.07 -5.31 -12.15
C VAL A 506 -19.47 -6.29 -13.25
N LEU A 507 -18.83 -6.20 -14.41
CA LEU A 507 -18.91 -7.18 -15.49
C LEU A 507 -17.61 -7.98 -15.53
N LEU A 508 -17.67 -9.30 -15.45
CA LEU A 508 -16.53 -10.19 -15.60
C LEU A 508 -16.60 -10.81 -17.00
N ALA A 509 -15.58 -10.57 -17.81
CA ALA A 509 -15.54 -11.01 -19.20
C ALA A 509 -14.24 -11.76 -19.49
N GLU A 510 -14.36 -12.86 -20.23
CA GLU A 510 -13.20 -13.55 -20.82
C GLU A 510 -12.67 -12.75 -22.01
N GLU A 511 -13.57 -12.24 -22.86
CA GLU A 511 -13.24 -11.42 -24.03
C GLU A 511 -13.58 -9.93 -23.84
N LEU A 512 -12.91 -9.07 -24.59
CA LEU A 512 -13.15 -7.63 -24.53
C LEU A 512 -14.56 -7.29 -25.08
N PRO A 513 -15.44 -6.64 -24.30
CA PRO A 513 -16.76 -6.23 -24.81
C PRO A 513 -16.67 -5.18 -25.93
N SER A 514 -17.78 -4.99 -26.65
CA SER A 514 -17.85 -4.03 -27.75
C SER A 514 -17.62 -2.58 -27.28
N PRO A 515 -17.16 -1.68 -28.15
CA PRO A 515 -16.93 -0.26 -27.80
C PRO A 515 -18.14 0.42 -27.15
N GLU A 516 -19.36 0.07 -27.55
CA GLU A 516 -20.60 0.59 -26.97
C GLU A 516 -20.76 0.18 -25.50
N VAL A 517 -20.42 -1.07 -25.18
CA VAL A 517 -20.43 -1.57 -23.80
C VAL A 517 -19.35 -0.87 -22.99
N LEU A 518 -18.13 -0.74 -23.52
CA LEU A 518 -17.03 -0.04 -22.85
C LEU A 518 -17.42 1.43 -22.53
N LYS A 519 -18.04 2.13 -23.48
CA LYS A 519 -18.55 3.49 -23.26
C LYS A 519 -19.56 3.55 -22.10
N LEU A 520 -20.51 2.63 -22.07
CA LEU A 520 -21.50 2.55 -20.99
C LEU A 520 -20.86 2.23 -19.63
N ILE A 521 -19.84 1.37 -19.57
CA ILE A 521 -19.10 1.08 -18.33
C ILE A 521 -18.54 2.38 -17.73
N LYS A 522 -17.93 3.22 -18.58
CA LYS A 522 -17.38 4.51 -18.17
C LYS A 522 -18.45 5.50 -17.72
N GLU A 523 -19.53 5.64 -18.49
CA GLU A 523 -20.67 6.51 -18.17
C GLU A 523 -21.34 6.13 -16.85
N LYS A 524 -21.52 4.83 -16.62
CA LYS A 524 -22.15 4.27 -15.41
C LYS A 524 -21.19 4.12 -14.24
N GLN A 525 -19.93 4.52 -14.41
CA GLN A 525 -18.87 4.34 -13.41
C GLN A 525 -18.69 2.88 -12.95
N ALA A 526 -19.09 1.93 -13.78
CA ALA A 526 -18.99 0.49 -13.55
C ALA A 526 -17.52 0.01 -13.67
N ALA A 527 -17.31 -1.29 -13.53
CA ALA A 527 -16.00 -1.92 -13.76
C ALA A 527 -16.11 -3.13 -14.69
N LEU A 528 -15.07 -3.30 -15.50
CA LEU A 528 -14.79 -4.47 -16.30
C LEU A 528 -13.67 -5.27 -15.65
N GLY A 529 -13.95 -6.52 -15.31
CA GLY A 529 -12.97 -7.48 -14.89
C GLY A 529 -12.62 -8.44 -16.01
N LEU A 530 -11.35 -8.46 -16.43
CA LEU A 530 -10.87 -9.42 -17.42
C LEU A 530 -10.44 -10.70 -16.71
N VAL A 531 -11.06 -11.82 -17.09
CA VAL A 531 -10.85 -13.12 -16.46
C VAL A 531 -9.51 -13.72 -16.91
N LEU A 532 -8.72 -14.10 -15.92
CA LEU A 532 -7.45 -14.79 -16.02
C LEU A 532 -7.67 -16.25 -15.57
N GLY A 533 -7.98 -17.10 -16.54
CA GLY A 533 -8.28 -18.52 -16.35
C GLY A 533 -7.04 -19.42 -16.43
N PRO A 534 -7.17 -20.72 -16.08
CA PRO A 534 -6.03 -21.64 -16.01
C PRO A 534 -5.33 -21.85 -17.35
N GLU A 535 -6.06 -21.79 -18.46
CA GLU A 535 -5.51 -21.97 -19.82
C GLU A 535 -5.22 -20.65 -20.53
N THR A 536 -5.30 -19.52 -19.80
CA THR A 536 -5.09 -18.20 -20.40
C THR A 536 -3.62 -17.98 -20.73
N ASP A 537 -3.32 -17.70 -22.00
CA ASP A 537 -1.99 -17.21 -22.39
C ASP A 537 -1.74 -15.80 -21.82
N PRO A 538 -0.67 -15.59 -21.01
CA PRO A 538 -0.41 -14.30 -20.41
C PRO A 538 -0.17 -13.17 -21.42
N ALA A 539 0.32 -13.47 -22.63
CA ALA A 539 0.59 -12.45 -23.65
C ALA A 539 -0.71 -11.95 -24.26
N ALA A 540 -1.57 -12.87 -24.69
CA ALA A 540 -2.90 -12.55 -25.20
C ALA A 540 -3.75 -11.82 -24.14
N TYR A 541 -3.68 -12.25 -22.88
CA TYR A 541 -4.34 -11.54 -21.78
C TYR A 541 -3.83 -10.10 -21.64
N PHE A 542 -2.51 -9.91 -21.68
CA PHE A 542 -1.92 -8.59 -21.55
C PHE A 542 -2.29 -7.66 -22.70
N GLU A 543 -2.33 -8.15 -23.95
CA GLU A 543 -2.81 -7.36 -25.10
C GLU A 543 -4.26 -6.91 -24.93
N LYS A 544 -5.12 -7.83 -24.46
CA LYS A 544 -6.53 -7.54 -24.14
C LYS A 544 -6.64 -6.49 -23.04
N LEU A 545 -5.82 -6.59 -22.00
CA LEU A 545 -5.76 -5.63 -20.91
C LEU A 545 -5.31 -4.24 -21.39
N GLU A 546 -4.30 -4.16 -22.26
CA GLU A 546 -3.83 -2.91 -22.85
C GLU A 546 -4.91 -2.25 -23.72
N ALA A 547 -5.59 -3.04 -24.56
CA ALA A 547 -6.71 -2.56 -25.37
C ALA A 547 -7.83 -2.00 -24.47
N ALA A 548 -8.21 -2.74 -23.42
CA ALA A 548 -9.21 -2.28 -22.45
C ALA A 548 -8.75 -1.00 -21.73
N LYS A 549 -7.48 -0.90 -21.35
CA LYS A 549 -6.90 0.25 -20.63
C LYS A 549 -6.91 1.50 -21.48
N LYS A 550 -6.61 1.37 -22.77
CA LYS A 550 -6.67 2.48 -23.73
C LYS A 550 -8.07 3.08 -23.83
N GLU A 551 -9.11 2.25 -23.87
CA GLU A 551 -10.50 2.70 -24.01
C GLU A 551 -11.13 3.19 -22.70
N LEU A 552 -10.94 2.43 -21.61
CA LEU A 552 -11.61 2.67 -20.32
C LEU A 552 -10.78 3.50 -19.33
N GLY A 553 -9.45 3.38 -19.39
CA GLY A 553 -8.55 3.77 -18.31
C GLY A 553 -8.55 2.77 -17.14
N SER A 554 -7.46 2.72 -16.37
CA SER A 554 -7.26 1.71 -15.32
C SER A 554 -8.31 1.77 -14.19
N ARG A 555 -8.93 2.93 -13.93
CA ARG A 555 -9.96 3.12 -12.87
C ARG A 555 -11.25 2.31 -13.05
N HIS A 556 -11.44 1.72 -14.22
CA HIS A 556 -12.59 0.87 -14.56
C HIS A 556 -12.19 -0.57 -14.85
N LEU A 557 -10.91 -0.92 -14.70
CA LEU A 557 -10.40 -2.25 -14.99
C LEU A 557 -10.05 -3.02 -13.74
N MET A 558 -10.27 -4.33 -13.80
CA MET A 558 -9.93 -5.30 -12.77
C MET A 558 -9.25 -6.51 -13.41
N LEU A 559 -8.21 -7.03 -12.78
CA LEU A 559 -7.68 -8.35 -13.06
C LEU A 559 -8.46 -9.36 -12.20
N VAL A 560 -9.12 -10.31 -12.85
CA VAL A 560 -10.01 -11.27 -12.19
C VAL A 560 -9.41 -12.66 -12.34
N ASN A 561 -8.93 -13.23 -11.25
CA ASN A 561 -8.44 -14.60 -11.28
C ASN A 561 -9.57 -15.61 -11.17
N ASP A 562 -9.57 -16.58 -12.08
CA ASP A 562 -10.39 -17.79 -11.94
C ASP A 562 -9.57 -18.94 -11.31
N VAL A 563 -8.23 -18.84 -11.33
CA VAL A 563 -7.32 -19.74 -10.62
C VAL A 563 -7.10 -19.26 -9.19
N CYS A 564 -7.03 -20.19 -8.25
CA CYS A 564 -6.75 -19.87 -6.85
C CYS A 564 -5.33 -19.33 -6.66
N TYR A 565 -5.18 -18.11 -6.13
CA TYR A 565 -3.86 -17.50 -5.83
C TYR A 565 -3.06 -18.20 -4.73
N TRP A 566 -3.67 -19.16 -4.04
CA TRP A 566 -3.05 -19.89 -2.95
C TRP A 566 -2.19 -21.06 -3.45
N GLY A 567 -2.42 -21.50 -4.70
CA GLY A 567 -1.63 -22.53 -5.36
C GLY A 567 -0.60 -21.96 -6.32
N ASP A 568 0.40 -22.77 -6.65
CA ASP A 568 1.53 -22.38 -7.49
C ASP A 568 1.10 -21.90 -8.88
N ASP A 569 0.09 -22.55 -9.48
CA ASP A 569 -0.41 -22.22 -10.82
C ASP A 569 -0.97 -20.79 -10.89
N GLY A 570 -1.83 -20.42 -9.93
CA GLY A 570 -2.43 -19.10 -9.88
C GLY A 570 -1.42 -17.99 -9.58
N GLN A 571 -0.41 -18.30 -8.75
CA GLN A 571 0.68 -17.36 -8.49
C GLN A 571 1.56 -17.19 -9.71
N SER A 572 1.98 -18.28 -10.36
CA SER A 572 2.83 -18.22 -11.55
C SER A 572 2.16 -17.42 -12.67
N LEU A 573 0.89 -17.70 -12.94
CA LEU A 573 0.10 -17.00 -13.95
C LEU A 573 -0.01 -15.50 -13.65
N LEU A 574 -0.27 -15.13 -12.39
CA LEU A 574 -0.31 -13.73 -11.97
C LEU A 574 1.04 -13.04 -12.13
N LEU A 575 2.13 -13.70 -11.72
CA LEU A 575 3.47 -13.16 -11.86
C LEU A 575 3.81 -12.92 -13.35
N ASP A 576 3.33 -13.77 -14.28
CA ASP A 576 3.57 -13.61 -15.73
C ASP A 576 2.91 -12.34 -16.27
N VAL A 577 1.69 -12.08 -15.82
CA VAL A 577 0.99 -10.83 -16.13
C VAL A 577 1.70 -9.63 -15.51
N ILE A 578 2.15 -9.71 -14.25
CA ILE A 578 2.91 -8.64 -13.59
C ILE A 578 4.20 -8.35 -14.37
N ALA A 579 4.94 -9.37 -14.80
CA ALA A 579 6.18 -9.20 -15.57
C ALA A 579 5.93 -8.36 -16.84
N LYS A 580 4.81 -8.62 -17.55
CA LYS A 580 4.42 -7.86 -18.73
C LYS A 580 4.05 -6.42 -18.40
N MET A 581 3.28 -6.19 -17.33
CA MET A 581 2.94 -4.84 -16.85
C MET A 581 4.18 -4.02 -16.49
N LEU A 582 5.16 -4.63 -15.81
CA LEU A 582 6.42 -3.98 -15.44
C LEU A 582 7.25 -3.65 -16.68
N LYS A 583 7.34 -4.57 -17.65
CA LYS A 583 8.01 -4.32 -18.93
C LYS A 583 7.36 -3.17 -19.70
N ALA A 584 6.03 -3.04 -19.61
CA ALA A 584 5.26 -1.94 -20.18
C ALA A 584 5.26 -0.66 -19.32
N LYS A 585 6.03 -0.63 -18.23
CA LYS A 585 6.18 0.53 -17.32
C LYS A 585 4.84 1.03 -16.76
N TYR A 586 3.99 0.12 -16.33
CA TYR A 586 2.77 0.50 -15.61
C TYR A 586 3.09 1.34 -14.38
N GLU A 587 2.39 2.46 -14.24
CA GLU A 587 2.50 3.33 -13.08
C GLU A 587 1.91 2.63 -11.84
N SER A 588 2.40 2.99 -10.65
CA SER A 588 1.87 2.45 -9.38
C SER A 588 0.36 2.67 -9.21
N SER A 589 -0.20 3.72 -9.82
CA SER A 589 -1.66 3.96 -9.85
C SER A 589 -2.41 2.97 -10.73
N ASP A 590 -1.83 2.56 -11.86
CA ASP A 590 -2.47 1.61 -12.77
C ASP A 590 -2.54 0.23 -12.13
N LEU A 591 -1.41 -0.24 -11.58
CA LEU A 591 -1.36 -1.50 -10.83
C LEU A 591 -2.40 -1.50 -9.70
N ARG A 592 -2.41 -0.44 -8.87
CA ARG A 592 -3.35 -0.34 -7.75
C ARG A 592 -4.82 -0.41 -8.19
N ASN A 593 -5.17 0.27 -9.29
CA ASN A 593 -6.52 0.23 -9.85
C ASN A 593 -6.91 -1.18 -10.30
N ILE A 594 -6.06 -1.81 -11.10
CA ILE A 594 -6.31 -3.11 -11.73
C ILE A 594 -6.41 -4.23 -10.67
N PHE A 595 -5.57 -4.19 -9.64
CA PHE A 595 -5.53 -5.26 -8.64
C PHE A 595 -6.66 -5.19 -7.61
N SER A 596 -7.07 -4.00 -7.19
CA SER A 596 -8.09 -3.89 -6.14
C SER A 596 -8.89 -2.59 -6.13
N GLN A 597 -8.25 -1.44 -6.36
CA GLN A 597 -8.87 -0.14 -6.11
C GLN A 597 -10.12 0.10 -6.98
N THR A 598 -10.18 -0.45 -8.19
CA THR A 598 -11.39 -0.38 -9.03
C THR A 598 -12.58 -1.09 -8.36
N PHE A 599 -12.41 -2.33 -7.89
CA PHE A 599 -13.46 -3.09 -7.22
C PHE A 599 -13.91 -2.38 -5.93
N ILE A 600 -12.94 -1.92 -5.14
CA ILE A 600 -13.16 -1.15 -3.91
C ILE A 600 -14.00 0.10 -4.17
N ARG A 601 -13.65 0.87 -5.20
CA ARG A 601 -14.41 2.07 -5.58
C ARG A 601 -15.86 1.73 -5.93
N VAL A 602 -16.06 0.67 -6.71
CA VAL A 602 -17.40 0.26 -7.17
C VAL A 602 -18.26 -0.18 -5.99
N ILE A 603 -17.76 -1.05 -5.11
CA ILE A 603 -18.53 -1.54 -3.96
C ILE A 603 -18.88 -0.42 -2.97
N GLN A 604 -17.96 0.55 -2.75
CA GLN A 604 -18.23 1.73 -1.95
C GLN A 604 -19.33 2.62 -2.56
N ALA A 605 -19.30 2.83 -3.88
CA ALA A 605 -20.27 3.63 -4.59
C ALA A 605 -21.68 3.03 -4.54
N VAL A 606 -21.79 1.70 -4.67
CA VAL A 606 -23.05 0.97 -4.52
C VAL A 606 -23.63 1.16 -3.12
N ARG A 607 -22.81 1.00 -2.08
CA ARG A 607 -23.24 1.11 -0.68
C ARG A 607 -23.47 2.55 -0.20
N GLY A 608 -23.23 3.54 -1.05
CA GLY A 608 -23.45 4.95 -0.71
C GLY A 608 -22.44 5.49 0.31
N ASP A 609 -21.27 4.87 0.42
CA ASP A 609 -20.27 5.23 1.42
C ASP A 609 -19.40 6.41 0.96
N THR A 610 -19.02 7.24 1.94
CA THR A 610 -18.05 8.33 1.80
C THR A 610 -16.86 8.20 2.75
N GLY A 611 -16.72 7.04 3.39
CA GLY A 611 -15.58 6.67 4.22
C GLY A 611 -14.47 6.04 3.40
N GLN A 612 -13.22 6.36 3.77
CA GLN A 612 -12.03 5.86 3.09
C GLN A 612 -11.87 4.34 3.35
N MET A 613 -12.11 3.51 2.34
CA MET A 613 -11.37 2.25 2.23
C MET A 613 -9.91 2.62 1.98
N MET A 614 -9.09 2.57 3.02
CA MET A 614 -7.65 2.74 2.90
C MET A 614 -7.01 1.36 2.81
N MET A 615 -7.09 0.76 1.63
CA MET A 615 -6.08 -0.18 1.17
C MET A 615 -4.96 0.66 0.53
N TYR A 616 -4.24 1.42 1.37
CA TYR A 616 -3.16 2.29 0.93
C TYR A 616 -1.84 1.75 1.42
N ARG A 617 -0.99 1.34 0.47
CA ARG A 617 0.45 1.31 0.69
C ARG A 617 1.05 2.65 0.20
N PRO A 618 1.78 3.37 1.07
CA PRO A 618 2.16 4.75 0.83
C PRO A 618 3.22 5.04 -0.22
N PHE A 619 3.77 4.02 -0.86
CA PHE A 619 4.82 4.17 -1.87
C PHE A 619 4.30 3.99 -3.30
#